data_AF-A0A7C5KUC7-F1
#
_entry.id   AF-A0A7C5KUC7-F1
#
_cell.length_a   1.000
_cell.length_b   1.000
_cell.length_c   1.000
_cell.angle_alpha   90.00
_cell.angle_beta   90.00
_cell.angle_gamma   90.00
#
_symmetry.space_group_name_H-M   'P 1'
#
loop_
_entity.id
_entity.type
_entity.pdbx_description
1 polymer ?
#
loop_
_entity_poly.entity_id
_entity_poly.type
_entity_poly.pdbx_seq_one_letter_code
_entity_poly.pdbx_strand_id
1 'polypeptide(L)'
;AALEQRASRIEVRTPDARLREYRIDFARAGDALAEGGLLKNLGFSPWRPRLEPVLGEVLSGGAAERAGLEPGDRLLAADGQPIADWTAWVDYVRARPEQRIVLEIERAGARRTLELVPQAVREGGKRIGRIGAMVRYPEGLLEQMRVVVRYDPFEAALRGAQKTLDTSLLTLRTLWGMLVGRASVENISGPLSIAQYAGHSAASGLASFLRFLGVVSVSLGVLNLLPVPVLDGGHLLYNLIEAVRRKPLSERAQQAGQQLGILLLLMLMSLAFYNDLSRLLGN
;
A
#
# COMPACT_ATOMS: atom_id res chain seq x y z
N ALA A 1 6.40 -24.63 21.22
CA ALA A 1 6.59 -26.00 20.69
C ALA A 1 7.95 -26.20 20.02
N ALA A 2 8.19 -25.79 18.76
CA ALA A 2 9.49 -26.07 18.10
C ALA A 2 10.66 -25.19 18.57
N LEU A 3 10.40 -23.93 18.93
CA LEU A 3 11.41 -22.98 19.45
C LEU A 3 11.91 -23.28 20.87
N GLU A 4 11.22 -24.17 21.59
CA GLU A 4 11.64 -24.62 22.93
C GLU A 4 12.66 -25.77 22.86
N GLN A 5 12.92 -26.31 21.66
CA GLN A 5 13.87 -27.37 21.41
C GLN A 5 15.19 -26.78 20.85
N ARG A 6 16.33 -27.36 21.25
CA ARG A 6 17.67 -26.91 20.82
C ARG A 6 17.87 -26.99 19.29
N ALA A 7 17.19 -27.92 18.63
CA ALA A 7 17.17 -28.07 17.19
C ALA A 7 15.89 -28.77 16.75
N SER A 8 15.41 -28.48 15.54
CA SER A 8 14.34 -29.25 14.90
C SER A 8 14.78 -29.72 13.52
N ARG A 9 14.21 -30.84 13.08
CA ARG A 9 14.40 -31.35 11.72
C ARG A 9 13.21 -30.92 10.88
N ILE A 10 13.50 -30.38 9.72
CA ILE A 10 12.50 -30.05 8.71
C ILE A 10 12.74 -30.89 7.47
N GLU A 11 11.67 -31.44 6.93
CA GLU A 11 11.70 -32.09 5.64
C GLU A 11 11.28 -31.07 4.58
N VAL A 12 12.14 -30.87 3.58
CA VAL A 12 11.93 -29.90 2.51
C VAL A 12 11.82 -30.66 1.21
N ARG A 13 10.72 -30.41 0.49
CA ARG A 13 10.59 -30.85 -0.90
C ARG A 13 11.28 -29.85 -1.81
N THR A 14 12.31 -30.29 -2.53
CA THR A 14 13.02 -29.47 -3.52
C THR A 14 12.23 -29.39 -4.84
N PRO A 15 12.56 -28.45 -5.75
CA PRO A 15 11.87 -28.31 -7.03
C PRO A 15 11.89 -29.56 -7.92
N ASP A 16 12.90 -30.42 -7.77
CA ASP A 16 13.01 -31.74 -8.40
C ASP A 16 12.23 -32.84 -7.65
N ALA A 17 11.29 -32.46 -6.79
CA ALA A 17 10.42 -33.31 -5.97
C ALA A 17 11.15 -34.23 -4.99
N ARG A 18 12.44 -34.02 -4.73
CA ARG A 18 13.19 -34.79 -3.72
C ARG A 18 12.91 -34.26 -2.33
N LEU A 19 12.80 -35.17 -1.36
CA LEU A 19 12.74 -34.82 0.05
C LEU A 19 14.16 -34.71 0.59
N ARG A 20 14.47 -33.58 1.22
CA ARG A 20 15.73 -33.35 1.93
C ARG A 20 15.44 -32.96 3.36
N GLU A 21 16.11 -33.63 4.30
CA GLU A 21 16.03 -33.31 5.71
C GLU A 21 17.09 -32.26 6.05
N TYR A 22 16.67 -31.14 6.63
CA TYR A 22 17.57 -30.11 7.15
C TYR A 22 17.40 -30.01 8.66
N ARG A 23 18.53 -29.87 9.37
CA ARG A 23 18.54 -29.61 10.81
C ARG A 23 18.67 -28.11 11.04
N ILE A 24 17.67 -27.51 11.68
CA ILE A 24 17.72 -26.11 12.11
C ILE A 24 18.20 -26.11 13.57
N ASP A 25 19.30 -25.43 13.83
CA ASP A 25 19.82 -25.22 15.17
C ASP A 25 19.26 -23.90 15.75
N PHE A 26 18.46 -24.02 16.81
CA PHE A 26 17.87 -22.87 17.49
C PHE A 26 18.71 -22.38 18.67
N ALA A 27 19.87 -22.99 18.97
CA ALA A 27 20.76 -22.56 20.04
C ALA A 27 21.34 -21.15 19.79
N ARG A 28 21.39 -20.71 18.52
CA ARG A 28 21.72 -19.32 18.13
C ARG A 28 20.49 -18.43 17.94
N ALA A 29 19.29 -18.95 18.19
CA ALA A 29 18.03 -18.26 17.93
C ALA A 29 17.58 -17.32 19.07
N GLY A 30 18.36 -17.17 20.14
CA GLY A 30 18.11 -16.14 21.16
C GLY A 30 18.06 -14.72 20.54
N ASP A 31 18.84 -14.50 19.49
CA ASP A 31 18.82 -13.28 18.67
C ASP A 31 17.87 -13.37 17.46
N ALA A 32 17.13 -14.46 17.28
CA ALA A 32 16.33 -14.67 16.07
C ALA A 32 15.11 -13.73 15.97
N LEU A 33 14.70 -13.11 17.08
CA LEU A 33 13.69 -12.05 17.10
C LEU A 33 14.29 -10.64 16.98
N ALA A 34 15.62 -10.50 16.84
CA ALA A 34 16.28 -9.22 16.60
C ALA A 34 16.00 -8.67 15.18
N GLU A 35 16.43 -7.44 14.92
CA GLU A 35 16.22 -6.74 13.64
C GLU A 35 16.64 -7.60 12.44
N GLY A 36 15.68 -7.95 11.58
CA GLY A 36 15.89 -8.82 10.41
C GLY A 36 14.89 -9.96 10.28
N GLY A 37 14.23 -10.33 11.39
CA GLY A 37 13.15 -11.32 11.42
C GLY A 37 13.62 -12.78 11.48
N LEU A 38 12.80 -13.62 12.11
CA LEU A 38 13.06 -15.02 12.43
C LEU A 38 13.65 -15.84 11.28
N LEU A 39 13.04 -15.75 10.09
CA LEU A 39 13.47 -16.53 8.92
C LEU A 39 14.89 -16.17 8.49
N LYS A 40 15.19 -14.88 8.35
CA LYS A 40 16.52 -14.40 7.93
C LYS A 40 17.60 -14.79 8.94
N ASN A 41 17.31 -14.65 10.23
CA ASN A 41 18.24 -14.96 11.31
C ASN A 41 18.50 -16.47 11.45
N LEU A 42 17.58 -17.30 10.96
CA LEU A 42 17.74 -18.75 10.84
C LEU A 42 18.33 -19.18 9.48
N GLY A 43 18.75 -18.24 8.64
CA GLY A 43 19.33 -18.52 7.31
C GLY A 43 18.32 -18.85 6.21
N PHE A 44 17.02 -18.69 6.47
CA PHE A 44 15.98 -18.83 5.45
C PHE A 44 15.85 -17.54 4.64
N SER A 45 15.98 -17.68 3.33
CA SER A 45 15.55 -16.65 2.37
C SER A 45 14.30 -17.14 1.66
N PRO A 46 13.15 -16.44 1.81
CA PRO A 46 11.95 -16.78 1.04
C PRO A 46 12.29 -16.79 -0.44
N TRP A 47 11.83 -17.81 -1.16
CA TRP A 47 11.93 -17.80 -2.61
C TRP A 47 11.21 -16.56 -3.16
N ARG A 48 11.88 -15.83 -4.05
CA ARG A 48 11.30 -14.72 -4.79
C ARG A 48 11.46 -15.04 -6.28
N PRO A 49 10.40 -14.89 -7.09
CA PRO A 49 10.52 -15.09 -8.51
C PRO A 49 11.54 -14.08 -9.07
N ARG A 50 12.44 -14.56 -9.92
CA ARG A 50 13.33 -13.68 -10.68
C ARG A 50 12.51 -13.01 -11.76
N LEU A 51 12.18 -11.74 -11.55
CA LEU A 51 11.39 -10.96 -12.49
C LEU A 51 12.31 -10.25 -13.47
N GLU A 52 11.99 -10.38 -14.76
CA GLU A 52 12.64 -9.58 -15.80
C GLU A 52 12.51 -8.09 -15.48
N PRO A 53 13.54 -7.27 -15.75
CA PRO A 53 13.53 -5.85 -15.45
C PRO A 53 12.71 -5.09 -16.50
N VAL A 54 11.41 -5.36 -16.57
CA VAL A 54 10.48 -4.74 -17.52
C VAL A 54 9.45 -3.92 -16.76
N LEU A 55 9.23 -2.69 -17.22
CA LEU A 55 8.24 -1.78 -16.64
C LEU A 55 6.82 -2.24 -16.96
N GLY A 56 5.99 -2.31 -15.92
CA GLY A 56 4.57 -2.67 -16.02
C GLY A 56 3.68 -1.43 -15.93
N GLU A 57 3.85 -0.64 -14.88
CA GLU A 57 3.07 0.58 -14.63
C GLU A 57 4.02 1.72 -14.27
N VAL A 58 3.73 2.93 -14.75
CA VAL A 58 4.45 4.16 -14.40
C VAL A 58 3.44 5.09 -13.72
N LEU A 59 3.74 5.52 -12.50
CA LEU A 59 2.87 6.37 -11.70
C LEU A 59 3.01 7.83 -12.14
N SER A 60 1.87 8.49 -12.34
CA SER A 60 1.82 9.92 -12.67
C SER A 60 2.45 10.78 -11.58
N GLY A 61 3.16 11.84 -11.99
CA GLY A 61 3.97 12.69 -11.12
C GLY A 61 5.25 12.02 -10.60
N GLY A 62 5.55 10.78 -11.03
CA GLY A 62 6.74 10.03 -10.64
C GLY A 62 8.01 10.51 -11.34
N ALA A 63 9.18 10.15 -10.78
CA ALA A 63 10.45 10.43 -11.45
C ALA A 63 10.64 9.62 -12.75
N ALA A 64 10.02 8.44 -12.82
CA ALA A 64 10.01 7.61 -14.01
C ALA A 64 9.25 8.28 -15.15
N GLU A 65 8.06 8.83 -14.88
CA GLU A 65 7.29 9.59 -15.87
C GLU A 65 8.05 10.84 -16.33
N ARG A 66 8.64 11.61 -15.40
CA ARG A 66 9.48 12.79 -15.75
C ARG A 66 10.70 12.44 -16.60
N ALA A 67 11.26 11.24 -16.43
CA ALA A 67 12.36 10.73 -17.24
C ALA A 67 11.90 10.18 -18.60
N GLY A 68 10.59 10.15 -18.87
CA GLY A 68 10.01 9.63 -20.10
C GLY A 68 9.96 8.10 -20.18
N LEU A 69 10.01 7.40 -19.04
CA LEU A 69 9.82 5.95 -19.00
C LEU A 69 8.35 5.58 -19.27
N GLU A 70 8.15 4.49 -20.00
CA GLU A 70 6.83 4.01 -20.41
C GLU A 70 6.63 2.55 -19.99
N PRO A 71 5.38 2.12 -19.75
CA PRO A 71 5.04 0.70 -19.65
C PRO A 71 5.58 -0.10 -20.84
N GLY A 72 6.23 -1.23 -20.57
CA GLY A 72 6.84 -2.10 -21.58
C GLY A 72 8.33 -1.88 -21.81
N ASP A 73 8.92 -0.79 -21.31
CA ASP A 73 10.36 -0.57 -21.37
C ASP A 73 11.13 -1.67 -20.64
N ARG A 74 12.10 -2.28 -21.32
CA ARG A 74 13.05 -3.23 -20.72
C ARG A 74 14.29 -2.48 -20.29
N LEU A 75 14.63 -2.57 -19.00
CA LEU A 75 15.82 -1.93 -18.43
C LEU A 75 17.03 -2.82 -18.67
N LEU A 76 18.06 -2.27 -19.31
CA LEU A 76 19.25 -3.01 -19.71
C LEU A 76 20.43 -2.76 -18.76
N ALA A 77 20.74 -1.48 -18.51
CA ALA A 77 21.88 -1.09 -17.69
C ALA A 77 21.63 0.26 -16.99
N ALA A 78 22.24 0.44 -15.82
CA ALA A 78 22.25 1.70 -15.08
C ALA A 78 23.71 2.11 -14.81
N ASP A 79 24.10 3.31 -15.24
CA ASP A 79 25.46 3.85 -15.15
C ASP A 79 26.52 2.87 -15.70
N GLY A 80 26.20 2.22 -16.82
CA GLY A 80 27.04 1.20 -17.47
C GLY A 80 27.04 -0.18 -16.80
N GLN A 81 26.31 -0.37 -15.70
CA GLN A 81 26.18 -1.67 -15.04
C GLN A 81 24.92 -2.42 -15.51
N PRO A 82 25.04 -3.66 -16.01
CA PRO A 82 23.88 -4.45 -16.42
C PRO A 82 22.88 -4.69 -15.28
N ILE A 83 21.60 -4.58 -15.60
CA ILE A 83 20.51 -4.85 -14.66
C ILE A 83 20.10 -6.32 -14.81
N ALA A 84 20.38 -7.13 -13.79
CA ALA A 84 20.18 -8.58 -13.85
C ALA A 84 18.72 -9.03 -13.68
N ASP A 85 17.94 -8.28 -12.90
CA ASP A 85 16.52 -8.51 -12.63
C ASP A 85 15.89 -7.26 -11.98
N TRP A 86 14.57 -7.29 -11.81
CA TRP A 86 13.83 -6.19 -11.19
C TRP A 86 14.26 -5.91 -9.74
N THR A 87 14.68 -6.92 -8.97
CA THR A 87 15.08 -6.71 -7.57
C THR A 87 16.40 -5.93 -7.51
N ALA A 88 17.37 -6.31 -8.34
CA ALA A 88 18.62 -5.59 -8.50
C ALA A 88 18.39 -4.14 -8.91
N TRP A 89 17.45 -3.89 -9.84
CA TRP A 89 17.04 -2.54 -10.21
C TRP A 89 16.48 -1.73 -9.03
N VAL A 90 15.53 -2.31 -8.28
CA VAL A 90 14.93 -1.64 -7.12
C VAL A 90 15.98 -1.31 -6.06
N ASP A 91 16.88 -2.24 -5.74
CA ASP A 91 17.95 -2.02 -4.78
C ASP A 91 18.92 -0.92 -5.26
N TYR A 92 19.25 -0.92 -6.55
CA TYR A 92 20.10 0.10 -7.18
C TYR A 92 19.50 1.51 -7.04
N VAL A 93 18.21 1.66 -7.35
CA VAL A 93 17.48 2.94 -7.25
C VAL A 93 17.32 3.39 -5.81
N ARG A 94 16.97 2.48 -4.88
CA ARG A 94 16.74 2.82 -3.47
C ARG A 94 17.99 3.37 -2.80
N ALA A 95 19.18 2.91 -3.20
CA ALA A 95 20.46 3.39 -2.70
C ALA A 95 20.84 4.79 -3.21
N ARG A 96 20.12 5.34 -4.19
CA ARG A 96 20.49 6.56 -4.95
C ARG A 96 19.41 7.66 -4.90
N PRO A 97 18.95 8.11 -3.71
CA PRO A 97 18.03 9.23 -3.63
C PRO A 97 18.67 10.52 -4.17
N GLU A 98 17.97 11.21 -5.09
CA GLU A 98 18.41 12.46 -5.74
C GLU A 98 19.72 12.37 -6.54
N GLN A 99 20.20 11.16 -6.81
CA GLN A 99 21.38 10.96 -7.63
C GLN A 99 20.95 10.66 -9.06
N ARG A 100 21.57 11.34 -10.03
CA ARG A 100 21.34 11.07 -11.45
C ARG A 100 21.83 9.67 -11.80
N ILE A 101 20.99 8.93 -12.52
CA ILE A 101 21.25 7.61 -13.08
C ILE A 101 21.12 7.72 -14.60
N VAL A 102 22.16 7.29 -15.32
CA VAL A 102 22.10 7.11 -16.77
C VAL A 102 21.54 5.71 -17.05
N LEU A 103 20.32 5.66 -17.54
CA LEU A 103 19.56 4.41 -17.71
C LEU A 103 19.50 4.03 -19.18
N GLU A 104 20.01 2.86 -19.52
CA GLU A 104 19.84 2.23 -20.83
C GLU A 104 18.59 1.35 -20.82
N ILE A 105 17.72 1.58 -21.79
CA ILE A 105 16.48 0.82 -21.98
C ILE A 105 16.37 0.29 -23.41
N GLU A 106 15.52 -0.72 -23.59
CA GLU A 106 15.01 -1.15 -24.87
C GLU A 106 13.51 -0.86 -24.95
N ARG A 107 13.12 -0.08 -25.96
CA ARG A 107 11.73 0.24 -26.28
C ARG A 107 11.46 -0.14 -27.73
N ALA A 108 10.49 -1.02 -27.95
CA ALA A 108 10.13 -1.52 -29.29
C ALA A 108 11.35 -2.05 -30.08
N GLY A 109 12.30 -2.70 -29.41
CA GLY A 109 13.52 -3.25 -30.01
C GLY A 109 14.66 -2.26 -30.25
N ALA A 110 14.46 -0.96 -30.00
CA ALA A 110 15.49 0.05 -30.10
C ALA A 110 16.08 0.40 -28.72
N ARG A 111 17.40 0.52 -28.65
CA ARG A 111 18.09 0.99 -27.43
C ARG A 111 17.96 2.50 -27.29
N ARG A 112 17.68 2.96 -26.08
CA ARG A 112 17.60 4.38 -25.72
C ARG A 112 18.32 4.61 -24.39
N THR A 113 18.88 5.79 -24.24
CA THR A 113 19.49 6.23 -22.99
C THR A 113 18.67 7.37 -22.42
N LEU A 114 18.26 7.24 -21.16
CA LEU A 114 17.47 8.21 -20.42
C LEU A 114 18.22 8.65 -19.18
N GLU A 115 17.94 9.87 -18.73
CA GLU A 115 18.43 10.39 -17.46
C GLU A 115 17.31 10.28 -16.42
N LEU A 116 17.56 9.53 -15.34
CA LEU A 116 16.61 9.31 -14.27
C LEU A 116 17.17 9.85 -12.96
N VAL A 117 16.39 10.67 -12.25
CA VAL A 117 16.75 11.17 -10.92
C VAL A 117 15.69 10.68 -9.92
N PRO A 118 15.98 9.65 -9.10
CA PRO A 118 15.04 9.15 -8.10
C PRO A 118 14.70 10.23 -7.08
N GLN A 119 13.43 10.34 -6.71
CA GLN A 119 12.99 11.23 -5.64
C GLN A 119 13.38 10.66 -4.28
N ALA A 120 13.84 11.50 -3.36
CA ALA A 120 14.10 11.09 -1.99
C ALA A 120 12.80 10.93 -1.20
N VAL A 121 12.59 9.75 -0.62
CA VAL A 121 11.45 9.45 0.26
C VAL A 121 11.96 8.86 1.57
N ARG A 122 11.28 9.18 2.68
CA ARG A 122 11.55 8.56 3.98
C ARG A 122 10.69 7.32 4.18
N GLU A 123 11.32 6.18 4.40
CA GLU A 123 10.64 4.90 4.67
C GLU A 123 11.40 4.18 5.80
N GLY A 124 10.69 3.84 6.89
CA GLY A 124 11.31 3.15 8.04
C GLY A 124 12.47 3.92 8.68
N GLY A 125 12.40 5.26 8.71
CA GLY A 125 13.48 6.13 9.23
C GLY A 125 14.68 6.28 8.29
N LYS A 126 14.73 5.57 7.17
CA LYS A 126 15.80 5.65 6.18
C LYS A 126 15.39 6.52 4.99
N ARG A 127 16.37 7.21 4.42
CA ARG A 127 16.20 7.98 3.18
C ARG A 127 16.52 7.09 2.00
N ILE A 128 15.55 6.91 1.09
CA ILE A 128 15.67 6.02 -0.07
C ILE A 128 15.25 6.73 -1.35
N GLY A 129 15.78 6.29 -2.50
CA GLY A 129 15.33 6.71 -3.82
C GLY A 129 14.03 6.01 -4.24
N ARG A 130 13.12 6.74 -4.87
CA ARG A 130 11.88 6.20 -5.46
C ARG A 130 11.62 6.84 -6.82
N ILE A 131 11.24 6.02 -7.80
CA ILE A 131 10.98 6.49 -9.17
C ILE A 131 9.50 6.47 -9.55
N GLY A 132 8.64 5.79 -8.79
CA GLY A 132 7.22 5.70 -9.11
C GLY A 132 6.95 4.78 -10.30
N ALA A 133 7.49 3.57 -10.28
CA ALA A 133 7.25 2.58 -11.31
C ALA A 133 7.13 1.17 -10.73
N MET A 134 6.36 0.32 -11.40
CA MET A 134 6.10 -1.06 -11.01
C MET A 134 6.59 -2.04 -12.07
N VAL A 135 6.94 -3.25 -11.63
CA VAL A 135 7.35 -4.34 -12.51
C VAL A 135 6.17 -4.86 -13.32
N ARG A 136 6.43 -5.29 -14.55
CA ARG A 136 5.50 -6.12 -15.31
C ARG A 136 5.53 -7.53 -14.76
N TYR A 137 4.47 -7.95 -14.07
CA TYR A 137 4.32 -9.34 -13.67
C TYR A 137 3.99 -10.21 -14.89
N PRO A 138 4.66 -11.36 -15.07
CA PRO A 138 4.19 -12.41 -15.98
C PRO A 138 2.75 -12.81 -15.66
N GLU A 139 1.95 -13.04 -16.70
CA GLU A 139 0.58 -13.56 -16.54
C GLU A 139 0.60 -14.87 -15.75
N GLY A 140 -0.35 -15.03 -14.81
CA GLY A 140 -0.48 -16.24 -14.00
C GLY A 140 0.46 -16.31 -12.80
N LEU A 141 1.54 -15.51 -12.73
CA LEU A 141 2.50 -15.60 -11.63
C LEU A 141 1.87 -15.20 -10.28
N LEU A 142 1.06 -14.14 -10.29
CA LEU A 142 0.38 -13.67 -9.07
C LEU A 142 -0.67 -14.68 -8.59
N GLU A 143 -1.37 -15.37 -9.49
CA GLU A 143 -2.26 -16.47 -9.15
C GLU A 143 -1.51 -17.65 -8.54
N GLN A 144 -0.35 -18.02 -9.09
CA GLN A 144 0.48 -19.12 -8.57
C GLN A 144 1.07 -18.84 -7.19
N MET A 145 1.30 -17.56 -6.86
CA MET A 145 1.77 -17.15 -5.53
C MET A 145 0.65 -16.99 -4.50
N ARG A 146 -0.63 -17.08 -4.90
CA ARG A 146 -1.77 -16.96 -3.98
C ARG A 146 -2.07 -18.29 -3.32
N VAL A 147 -2.10 -18.29 -2.00
CA VAL A 147 -2.65 -19.38 -1.20
C VAL A 147 -4.06 -19.02 -0.76
N VAL A 148 -5.02 -19.90 -1.02
CA VAL A 148 -6.38 -19.76 -0.52
C VAL A 148 -6.45 -20.38 0.88
N VAL A 149 -6.55 -19.51 1.89
CA VAL A 149 -6.83 -19.94 3.26
C VAL A 149 -8.35 -19.98 3.44
N ARG A 150 -8.88 -21.13 3.83
CA ARG A 150 -10.32 -21.32 4.11
C ARG A 150 -10.51 -21.36 5.62
N TYR A 151 -11.49 -20.60 6.10
CA TYR A 151 -11.89 -20.54 7.50
C TYR A 151 -13.30 -21.10 7.65
N ASP A 152 -13.57 -21.73 8.79
CA ASP A 152 -14.94 -22.09 9.17
C ASP A 152 -15.79 -20.84 9.40
N PRO A 153 -17.14 -20.91 9.29
CA PRO A 153 -18.00 -19.73 9.34
C PRO A 153 -17.79 -18.83 10.58
N PHE A 154 -17.57 -19.43 11.75
CA PHE A 154 -17.33 -18.69 12.98
C PHE A 154 -15.96 -17.99 12.98
N GLU A 155 -14.89 -18.70 12.58
CA GLU A 155 -13.57 -18.07 12.45
C GLU A 155 -13.59 -16.99 11.38
N ALA A 156 -14.27 -17.22 10.25
CA ALA A 156 -14.43 -16.24 9.18
C ALA A 156 -15.10 -14.94 9.68
N ALA A 157 -16.15 -15.05 10.51
CA ALA A 157 -16.81 -13.89 11.10
C ALA A 157 -15.88 -13.12 12.05
N LEU A 158 -15.14 -13.84 12.91
CA LEU A 158 -14.18 -13.24 13.84
C LEU A 158 -13.03 -12.53 13.09
N ARG A 159 -12.47 -13.19 12.07
CA ARG A 159 -11.44 -12.62 11.18
C ARG A 159 -11.96 -11.41 10.42
N GLY A 160 -13.21 -11.46 9.96
CA GLY A 160 -13.91 -10.34 9.35
C GLY A 160 -14.02 -9.15 10.29
N ALA A 161 -14.48 -9.36 11.52
CA ALA A 161 -14.57 -8.32 12.54
C ALA A 161 -13.19 -7.72 12.88
N GLN A 162 -12.18 -8.56 13.08
CA GLN A 162 -10.81 -8.11 13.31
C GLN A 162 -10.27 -7.30 12.13
N LYS A 163 -10.48 -7.77 10.90
CA LYS A 163 -10.05 -7.08 9.69
C LYS A 163 -10.76 -5.73 9.54
N THR A 164 -12.04 -5.65 9.89
CA THR A 164 -12.80 -4.40 9.94
C THR A 164 -12.18 -3.44 10.94
N LEU A 165 -11.89 -3.88 12.17
CA LEU A 165 -11.23 -3.04 13.19
C LEU A 165 -9.85 -2.55 12.73
N ASP A 166 -9.02 -3.45 12.19
CA ASP A 166 -7.69 -3.11 11.68
C ASP A 166 -7.76 -2.05 10.57
N THR A 167 -8.72 -2.23 9.65
CA THR A 167 -8.95 -1.32 8.54
C THR A 167 -9.46 0.03 9.05
N SER A 168 -10.41 0.03 10.00
CA SER A 168 -10.93 1.25 10.62
C SER A 168 -9.83 2.05 11.33
N LEU A 169 -8.98 1.38 12.11
CA LEU A 169 -7.85 2.01 12.81
C LEU A 169 -6.82 2.58 11.82
N LEU A 170 -6.52 1.86 10.74
CA LEU A 170 -5.62 2.36 9.70
C LEU A 170 -6.20 3.60 9.00
N THR A 171 -7.49 3.57 8.65
CA THR A 171 -8.19 4.72 8.06
C THR A 171 -8.12 5.93 8.99
N LEU A 172 -8.44 5.76 10.27
CA LEU A 172 -8.38 6.85 11.25
C LEU A 172 -6.96 7.42 11.40
N ARG A 173 -5.93 6.56 11.46
CA ARG A 173 -4.52 7.00 11.51
C ARG A 173 -4.11 7.77 10.26
N THR A 174 -4.60 7.35 9.10
CA THR A 174 -4.30 8.02 7.82
C THR A 174 -4.94 9.39 7.76
N LEU A 175 -6.22 9.50 8.13
CA LEU A 175 -6.95 10.77 8.23
C LEU A 175 -6.30 11.72 9.25
N TRP A 176 -5.89 11.20 10.40
CA TRP A 176 -5.14 11.97 11.39
C TRP A 176 -3.79 12.44 10.84
N GLY A 177 -3.07 11.58 10.13
CA GLY A 177 -1.83 11.92 9.45
C GLY A 177 -2.00 13.04 8.43
N MET A 178 -3.11 13.06 7.69
CA MET A 178 -3.43 14.13 6.74
C MET A 178 -3.69 15.46 7.46
N LEU A 179 -4.47 15.43 8.54
CA LEU A 179 -4.80 16.62 9.33
C LEU A 179 -3.56 17.31 9.92
N VAL A 180 -2.57 16.52 10.35
CA VAL A 180 -1.31 17.02 10.95
C VAL A 180 -0.20 17.23 9.89
N GLY A 181 -0.52 17.10 8.60
CA GLY A 181 0.43 17.34 7.50
C GLY A 181 1.52 16.27 7.32
N ARG A 182 1.33 15.08 7.90
CA ARG A 182 2.26 13.93 7.79
C ARG A 182 1.90 12.97 6.64
N ALA A 183 0.72 13.11 6.06
CA ALA A 183 0.27 12.35 4.89
C ALA A 183 -0.30 13.29 3.83
N SER A 184 -0.05 13.00 2.55
CA SER A 184 -0.55 13.83 1.45
C SER A 184 -2.07 13.71 1.30
N VAL A 185 -2.73 14.86 1.14
CA VAL A 185 -4.16 15.00 0.79
C VAL A 185 -4.46 14.53 -0.65
N GLU A 186 -3.43 14.35 -1.48
CA GLU A 186 -3.56 13.75 -2.83
C GLU A 186 -3.92 12.26 -2.77
N ASN A 187 -3.80 11.62 -1.61
CA ASN A 187 -4.22 10.23 -1.39
C ASN A 187 -5.72 10.09 -1.10
N ILE A 188 -6.48 11.19 -1.02
CA ILE A 188 -7.93 11.13 -0.89
C ILE A 188 -8.50 10.74 -2.24
N SER A 189 -9.06 9.53 -2.33
CA SER A 189 -9.79 9.08 -3.52
C SER A 189 -11.08 9.88 -3.65
N GLY A 190 -11.22 10.62 -4.75
CA GLY A 190 -12.49 11.27 -5.06
C GLY A 190 -13.51 10.31 -5.68
N PRO A 191 -14.73 10.81 -5.97
CA PRO A 191 -15.81 9.99 -6.51
C PRO A 191 -15.47 9.28 -7.83
N LEU A 192 -14.63 9.91 -8.66
CA LEU A 192 -14.28 9.39 -9.97
C LEU A 192 -13.24 8.28 -9.85
N SER A 193 -12.24 8.47 -8.99
CA SER A 193 -11.31 7.40 -8.61
C SER A 193 -12.07 6.18 -8.08
N ILE A 194 -13.04 6.36 -7.17
CA ILE A 194 -13.87 5.26 -6.63
C ILE A 194 -14.60 4.52 -7.76
N ALA A 195 -15.18 5.24 -8.73
CA ALA A 195 -15.87 4.62 -9.87
C ALA A 195 -14.91 3.79 -10.76
N GLN A 196 -13.71 4.30 -11.03
CA GLN A 196 -12.70 3.57 -11.81
C GLN A 196 -12.21 2.31 -11.09
N TYR A 197 -11.89 2.42 -9.80
CA TYR A 197 -11.47 1.27 -8.99
C TYR A 197 -12.58 0.23 -8.85
N ALA A 198 -13.85 0.65 -8.78
CA ALA A 198 -14.98 -0.26 -8.82
C ALA A 198 -15.02 -1.07 -10.12
N GLY A 199 -14.83 -0.40 -11.27
CA GLY A 199 -14.76 -1.05 -12.58
C GLY A 199 -13.59 -2.03 -12.70
N HIS A 200 -12.39 -1.62 -12.29
CA HIS A 200 -11.20 -2.48 -12.28
C HIS A 200 -11.38 -3.69 -11.35
N SER A 201 -11.97 -3.49 -10.18
CA SER A 201 -12.21 -4.57 -9.21
C SER A 201 -13.25 -5.56 -9.71
N ALA A 202 -14.28 -5.09 -10.41
CA ALA A 202 -15.30 -5.94 -11.04
C ALA A 202 -14.69 -6.79 -12.18
N ALA A 203 -13.84 -6.18 -13.03
CA ALA A 203 -13.10 -6.91 -14.06
C ALA A 203 -12.13 -7.95 -13.47
N SER A 204 -11.60 -7.69 -12.27
CA SER A 204 -10.72 -8.60 -11.52
C SER A 204 -11.46 -9.70 -10.75
N GLY A 205 -12.78 -9.84 -10.94
CA GLY A 205 -13.62 -10.89 -10.37
C GLY A 205 -14.26 -10.57 -9.02
N LEU A 206 -15.24 -11.41 -8.64
CA LEU A 206 -16.13 -11.18 -7.50
C LEU A 206 -15.40 -10.97 -6.16
N ALA A 207 -14.35 -11.76 -5.90
CA ALA A 207 -13.60 -11.65 -4.64
C ALA A 207 -12.89 -10.29 -4.51
N SER A 208 -12.36 -9.75 -5.61
CA SER A 208 -11.72 -8.43 -5.66
C SER A 208 -12.76 -7.32 -5.47
N PHE A 209 -13.91 -7.44 -6.13
CA PHE A 209 -15.03 -6.50 -5.99
C PHE A 209 -15.58 -6.44 -4.55
N LEU A 210 -15.84 -7.60 -3.92
CA LEU A 210 -16.32 -7.64 -2.53
C LEU A 210 -15.29 -7.06 -1.55
N ARG A 211 -14.00 -7.29 -1.79
CA ARG A 211 -12.93 -6.68 -0.98
C ARG A 211 -12.91 -5.17 -1.13
N PHE A 212 -13.00 -4.65 -2.35
CA PHE A 212 -13.10 -3.22 -2.62
C PHE A 212 -14.32 -2.61 -1.93
N LEU A 213 -15.50 -3.21 -2.11
CA LEU A 213 -16.75 -2.78 -1.47
C LEU A 213 -16.62 -2.75 0.05
N GLY A 214 -15.98 -3.77 0.64
CA GLY A 214 -15.71 -3.81 2.07
C GLY A 214 -14.84 -2.65 2.56
N VAL A 215 -13.73 -2.36 1.86
CA VAL A 215 -12.85 -1.23 2.21
C VAL A 215 -13.57 0.11 2.10
N VAL A 216 -14.36 0.32 1.04
CA VAL A 216 -15.15 1.54 0.87
C VAL A 216 -16.20 1.67 1.98
N SER A 217 -16.91 0.59 2.29
CA SER A 217 -17.94 0.57 3.35
C SER A 217 -17.36 0.91 4.71
N VAL A 218 -16.22 0.32 5.07
CA VAL A 218 -15.51 0.63 6.33
C VAL A 218 -15.04 2.08 6.34
N SER A 219 -14.49 2.58 5.24
CA SER A 219 -13.99 3.95 5.15
C SER A 219 -15.11 4.99 5.30
N LEU A 220 -16.25 4.78 4.64
CA LEU A 220 -17.44 5.63 4.81
C LEU A 220 -17.99 5.54 6.24
N GLY A 221 -18.03 4.35 6.83
CA GLY A 221 -18.44 4.17 8.22
C GLY A 221 -17.55 4.94 9.21
N VAL A 222 -16.22 4.87 9.05
CA VAL A 222 -15.27 5.64 9.87
C VAL A 222 -15.44 7.13 9.68
N LEU A 223 -15.57 7.60 8.43
CA LEU A 223 -15.79 9.01 8.12
C LEU A 223 -17.08 9.53 8.77
N ASN A 224 -18.18 8.79 8.68
CA ASN A 224 -19.46 9.16 9.27
C ASN A 224 -19.42 9.20 10.80
N LEU A 225 -18.52 8.44 11.44
CA LEU A 225 -18.33 8.45 12.89
C LEU A 225 -17.39 9.57 13.38
N LEU A 226 -16.79 10.35 12.48
CA LEU A 226 -15.97 11.50 12.89
C LEU A 226 -16.84 12.58 13.56
N PRO A 227 -16.27 13.38 14.48
CA PRO A 227 -16.98 14.44 15.20
C PRO A 227 -17.21 15.66 14.30
N VAL A 228 -17.88 15.46 13.17
CA VAL A 228 -18.23 16.49 12.18
C VAL A 228 -19.75 16.73 12.30
N PRO A 229 -20.21 17.95 12.63
CA PRO A 229 -21.60 18.29 12.92
C PRO A 229 -22.70 17.79 11.97
N VAL A 230 -22.40 17.60 10.69
CA VAL A 230 -23.35 17.17 9.65
C VAL A 230 -23.37 15.65 9.45
N LEU A 231 -22.41 14.93 10.04
CA LEU A 231 -22.31 13.47 10.01
C LEU A 231 -22.89 12.86 11.29
N ASP A 232 -23.11 11.55 11.28
CA ASP A 232 -23.64 10.79 12.42
C ASP A 232 -22.81 11.00 13.70
N GLY A 233 -21.48 11.08 13.57
CA GLY A 233 -20.55 11.37 14.68
C GLY A 233 -20.66 12.80 15.21
N GLY A 234 -21.23 13.74 14.46
CA GLY A 234 -21.58 15.08 14.94
C GLY A 234 -22.68 15.05 16.00
N HIS A 235 -23.68 14.19 15.82
CA HIS A 235 -24.70 13.96 16.85
C HIS A 235 -24.10 13.32 18.11
N LEU A 236 -23.18 12.35 17.94
CA LEU A 236 -22.44 11.79 19.06
C LEU A 236 -21.63 12.86 19.82
N LEU A 237 -20.96 13.76 19.09
CA LEU A 237 -20.24 14.89 19.67
C LEU A 237 -21.18 15.79 20.47
N TYR A 238 -22.34 16.15 19.93
CA TYR A 238 -23.32 16.97 20.64
C TYR A 238 -23.83 16.28 21.91
N ASN A 239 -24.17 14.99 21.82
CA ASN A 239 -24.60 14.22 22.99
C ASN A 239 -23.51 14.14 24.06
N LEU A 240 -22.23 13.99 23.67
CA LEU A 240 -21.10 14.03 24.60
C LEU A 240 -20.96 15.40 25.27
N ILE A 241 -21.07 16.49 24.51
CA ILE A 241 -21.03 17.86 25.03
C ILE A 241 -22.19 18.08 26.02
N GLU A 242 -23.39 17.63 25.69
CA GLU A 242 -24.57 17.74 26.55
C GLU A 242 -24.43 16.90 27.82
N ALA A 243 -23.85 15.69 27.73
CA ALA A 243 -23.58 14.84 28.88
C ALA A 243 -22.60 15.50 29.87
N VAL A 244 -21.56 16.17 29.35
CA VAL A 244 -20.59 16.93 30.18
C VAL A 244 -21.22 18.20 30.74
N ARG A 245 -21.98 18.95 29.94
CA ARG A 245 -22.63 20.21 30.34
C ARG A 245 -23.89 20.01 31.19
N ARG A 246 -24.45 18.80 31.21
CA ARG A 246 -25.76 18.42 31.79
C ARG A 246 -26.92 19.33 31.33
N LYS A 247 -26.77 19.98 30.18
CA LYS A 247 -27.75 20.91 29.59
C LYS A 247 -27.71 20.77 28.08
N PRO A 248 -28.86 20.88 27.40
CA PRO A 248 -28.92 20.80 25.94
C PRO A 248 -28.11 21.94 25.30
N LEU A 249 -27.54 21.67 24.13
CA LEU A 249 -26.96 22.70 23.28
C LEU A 249 -28.07 23.60 22.73
N SER A 250 -27.84 24.92 22.71
CA SER A 250 -28.78 25.84 22.09
C SER A 250 -28.91 25.57 20.60
N GLU A 251 -30.11 25.70 20.04
CA GLU A 251 -30.38 25.52 18.60
C GLU A 251 -29.42 26.34 17.71
N ARG A 252 -29.12 27.58 18.10
CA ARG A 252 -28.15 28.44 17.38
C ARG A 252 -26.76 27.82 17.29
N ALA A 253 -26.30 27.14 18.34
CA ALA A 253 -25.00 26.49 18.36
C ALA A 253 -24.98 25.23 17.49
N GLN A 254 -26.06 24.45 17.50
CA GLN A 254 -26.20 23.29 16.63
C GLN A 254 -26.28 23.70 15.16
N GLN A 255 -27.05 24.75 14.83
CA GLN A 255 -27.16 25.32 13.49
C GLN A 255 -25.81 25.86 12.98
N ALA A 256 -25.09 26.62 13.82
CA ALA A 256 -23.75 27.12 13.47
C ALA A 256 -22.78 25.95 13.22
N GLY A 257 -22.81 24.92 14.07
CA GLY A 257 -22.02 23.71 13.88
C GLY A 257 -22.35 22.99 12.58
N GLN A 258 -23.63 22.79 12.27
CA GLN A 258 -24.08 22.16 11.02
C GLN A 258 -23.65 22.95 9.78
N GLN A 259 -23.82 24.27 9.77
CA GLN A 259 -23.37 25.13 8.66
C GLN A 259 -21.86 25.03 8.45
N LEU A 260 -21.08 25.06 9.54
CA LEU A 260 -19.64 24.85 9.47
C LEU A 260 -19.31 23.44 8.92
N GLY A 261 -20.02 22.41 9.38
CA GLY A 261 -19.85 21.04 8.90
C GLY A 261 -20.13 20.90 7.40
N ILE A 262 -21.23 21.47 6.91
CA ILE A 262 -21.59 21.48 5.48
C ILE A 262 -20.52 22.22 4.68
N LEU A 263 -20.08 23.39 5.13
CA LEU A 263 -19.04 24.17 4.45
C LEU A 263 -17.74 23.35 4.33
N LEU A 264 -17.30 22.70 5.42
CA LEU A 264 -16.11 21.86 5.43
C LEU A 264 -16.25 20.65 4.51
N LEU A 265 -17.42 19.98 4.50
CA LEU A 265 -17.68 18.87 3.59
C LEU A 265 -17.63 19.31 2.13
N LEU A 266 -18.26 20.44 1.78
CA LEU A 266 -18.23 20.98 0.43
C LEU A 266 -16.80 21.31 0.01
N MET A 267 -16.01 21.96 0.87
CA MET A 267 -14.59 22.22 0.60
C MET A 267 -13.81 20.94 0.34
N LEU A 268 -14.01 19.91 1.17
CA LEU A 268 -13.33 18.63 1.03
C LEU A 268 -13.74 17.91 -0.27
N MET A 269 -15.03 17.90 -0.60
CA MET A 269 -15.55 17.31 -1.84
C MET A 269 -15.00 18.03 -3.07
N SER A 270 -14.97 19.37 -3.05
CA SER A 270 -14.37 20.18 -4.11
C SER A 270 -12.88 19.90 -4.27
N LEU A 271 -12.13 19.78 -3.17
CA LEU A 271 -10.72 19.40 -3.19
C LEU A 271 -10.50 18.00 -3.78
N ALA A 272 -11.29 17.01 -3.34
CA ALA A 272 -11.19 15.65 -3.85
C ALA A 272 -11.53 15.57 -5.35
N PHE A 273 -12.56 16.28 -5.80
CA PHE A 273 -12.93 16.37 -7.21
C PHE A 273 -11.85 17.07 -8.04
N TYR A 274 -11.26 18.16 -7.53
CA TYR A 274 -10.13 18.84 -8.17
C TYR A 274 -8.91 17.92 -8.30
N ASN A 275 -8.59 17.16 -7.25
CA ASN A 275 -7.49 16.18 -7.27
C ASN A 275 -7.75 15.03 -8.26
N ASP A 276 -8.98 14.55 -8.37
CA ASP A 276 -9.36 13.54 -9.38
C ASP A 276 -9.23 14.10 -10.81
N LEU A 277 -9.67 15.34 -11.05
CA LEU A 277 -9.64 15.95 -12.38
C LEU A 277 -8.23 16.32 -12.83
N SER A 278 -7.41 16.88 -11.93
CA SER A 278 -5.99 17.17 -12.21
C SER A 278 -5.23 15.90 -12.60
N ARG A 279 -5.44 14.81 -11.87
CA ARG A 279 -4.85 13.50 -12.17
C ARG A 279 -5.26 12.97 -13.55
N LEU A 280 -6.52 13.17 -13.95
CA LEU A 280 -7.01 12.74 -15.28
C LEU A 280 -6.51 13.61 -16.43
N LEU A 281 -6.33 14.90 -16.18
CA LEU A 281 -5.87 15.86 -17.19
C LEU A 281 -4.33 15.92 -17.29
N GLY A 282 -3.61 15.14 -16.49
CA GLY A 282 -2.16 14.93 -16.62
C GLY A 282 -1.31 16.09 -16.08
N ASN A 283 -1.80 16.83 -15.07
CA ASN A 283 -1.02 17.85 -14.35
C ASN A 283 -0.60 17.35 -12.97
#